data_AF-A0A7W0MK03-F1
#
_entry.id   AF-A0A7W0MK03-F1
#
_cell.length_a   1.000
_cell.length_b   1.000
_cell.length_c   1.000
_cell.angle_alpha   90.00
_cell.angle_beta   90.00
_cell.angle_gamma   90.00
#
_symmetry.space_group_name_H-M   'P 1'
#
loop_
_entity.id
_entity.type
_entity.pdbx_description
1 polymer ?
#
loop_
_entity_poly.entity_id
_entity_poly.type
_entity_poly.pdbx_seq_one_letter_code
_entity_poly.pdbx_strand_id
1 'polypeptide(L)'
;MLIGKSIAEALFVAALAVIFSYQSFHPFFRGSVDAADESHVAGWVVDDAVPGARVEVQLFIDNHFAGSRTAHEARPDVAAAGRARDAFHGFIFDTPPLPRGTYEARVYAVHAAGSGEQRRALQMIGSPLTFTVEREPVEKSADVWWHR
;
A
#
# COMPACT_ATOMS: atom_id res chain seq x y z
N MET A 1 48.72 19.98 0.89
CA MET A 1 47.72 18.90 0.78
C MET A 1 46.30 19.47 0.60
N LEU A 2 46.00 20.10 -0.54
CA LEU A 2 44.65 20.58 -0.85
C LEU A 2 43.84 19.58 -1.70
N ILE A 3 44.53 18.87 -2.60
CA ILE A 3 43.91 17.95 -3.57
C ILE A 3 43.32 16.70 -2.88
N GLY A 4 44.04 16.09 -1.94
CA GLY A 4 43.56 14.89 -1.23
C GLY A 4 42.32 15.14 -0.36
N LYS A 5 42.22 16.34 0.24
CA LYS A 5 41.05 16.75 1.05
C LYS A 5 39.81 16.98 0.17
N SER A 6 39.98 17.62 -0.98
CA SER A 6 38.90 17.85 -1.93
C SER A 6 38.37 16.56 -2.57
N ILE A 7 39.25 15.59 -2.88
CA ILE A 7 38.83 14.27 -3.38
C ILE A 7 38.02 13.52 -2.33
N ALA A 8 38.47 13.52 -1.07
CA ALA A 8 37.74 12.86 0.02
C ALA A 8 36.35 13.48 0.25
N GLU A 9 36.25 14.82 0.21
CA GLU A 9 34.96 15.53 0.34
C GLU A 9 34.03 15.25 -0.84
N ALA A 10 34.55 15.21 -2.08
CA ALA A 10 33.75 14.88 -3.25
C ALA A 10 33.21 13.45 -3.21
N LEU A 11 34.03 12.49 -2.78
CA LEU A 11 33.60 11.09 -2.60
C LEU A 11 32.55 10.96 -1.49
N PHE A 12 32.70 11.71 -0.40
CA PHE A 12 31.71 11.73 0.69
C PHE A 12 30.37 12.31 0.23
N VAL A 13 30.39 13.45 -0.47
CA VAL A 13 29.17 14.06 -1.03
C VAL A 13 28.52 13.14 -2.07
N ALA A 14 29.31 12.51 -2.93
CA ALA A 14 28.79 11.53 -3.89
C ALA A 14 28.15 10.33 -3.20
N ALA A 15 28.78 9.79 -2.15
CA ALA A 15 28.22 8.69 -1.35
C ALA A 15 26.91 9.10 -0.67
N LEU A 16 26.84 10.29 -0.06
CA LEU A 16 25.61 10.83 0.53
C LEU A 16 24.52 11.03 -0.53
N ALA A 17 24.87 11.55 -1.70
CA ALA A 17 23.92 11.74 -2.79
C ALA A 17 23.37 10.39 -3.30
N VAL A 18 24.22 9.36 -3.40
CA VAL A 18 23.81 8.00 -3.79
C VAL A 18 22.91 7.37 -2.72
N ILE A 19 23.26 7.49 -1.43
CA ILE A 19 22.44 6.99 -0.32
C ILE A 19 21.09 7.71 -0.30
N PHE A 20 21.09 9.04 -0.37
CA PHE A 20 19.86 9.84 -0.42
C PHE A 20 19.01 9.47 -1.65
N SER A 21 19.64 9.26 -2.81
CA SER A 21 18.94 8.88 -4.04
C SER A 21 18.33 7.48 -3.92
N TYR A 22 19.05 6.54 -3.34
CA TYR A 22 18.54 5.19 -3.06
C TYR A 22 17.35 5.23 -2.10
N GLN A 23 17.45 6.02 -1.04
CA GLN A 23 16.39 6.22 -0.05
C GLN A 23 15.21 7.07 -0.54
N SER A 24 15.36 7.80 -1.66
CA SER A 24 14.32 8.72 -2.16
C SER A 24 13.68 8.30 -3.49
N PHE A 25 14.32 7.45 -4.31
CA PHE A 25 13.90 7.20 -5.69
C PHE A 25 13.88 5.72 -6.14
N HIS A 26 14.17 4.74 -5.28
CA HIS A 26 14.06 3.31 -5.63
C HIS A 26 12.66 2.76 -5.35
N PRO A 27 12.22 1.65 -5.98
CA PRO A 27 10.91 1.05 -5.69
C PRO A 27 10.90 0.57 -4.23
N PHE A 28 10.29 1.36 -3.35
CA PHE A 28 10.27 1.08 -1.91
C PHE A 28 9.34 -0.06 -1.59
N PHE A 29 8.25 -0.23 -2.34
CA PHE A 29 7.26 -1.21 -2.01
C PHE A 29 7.20 -2.35 -3.02
N ARG A 30 7.16 -3.56 -2.46
CA ARG A 30 6.82 -4.78 -3.16
C ARG A 30 5.55 -5.34 -2.55
N GLY A 31 4.59 -5.73 -3.38
CA GLY A 31 3.33 -6.24 -2.90
C GLY A 31 2.48 -6.84 -4.00
N SER A 32 1.35 -7.40 -3.60
CA SER A 32 0.37 -8.02 -4.47
C SER A 32 -1.03 -7.80 -3.91
N VAL A 33 -2.00 -7.62 -4.81
CA VAL A 33 -3.43 -7.76 -4.51
C VAL A 33 -3.79 -9.19 -4.87
N ASP A 34 -4.09 -10.00 -3.86
CA ASP A 34 -4.28 -11.44 -4.03
C ASP A 34 -5.76 -11.78 -4.26
N ALA A 35 -6.68 -10.97 -3.73
CA ALA A 35 -8.11 -11.15 -3.88
C ALA A 35 -8.83 -9.79 -3.93
N ALA A 36 -9.88 -9.72 -4.74
CA ALA A 36 -10.84 -8.62 -4.77
C ALA A 36 -12.21 -9.18 -5.16
N ASP A 37 -13.22 -8.92 -4.33
CA ASP A 37 -14.61 -9.30 -4.58
C ASP A 37 -15.57 -8.33 -3.87
N GLU A 38 -16.87 -8.61 -3.97
CA GLU A 38 -17.93 -7.82 -3.34
C GLU A 38 -17.87 -7.78 -1.80
N SER A 39 -17.04 -8.61 -1.17
CA SER A 39 -16.88 -8.66 0.29
C SER A 39 -15.59 -8.01 0.77
N HIS A 40 -14.47 -8.25 0.09
CA HIS A 40 -13.17 -7.78 0.54
C HIS A 40 -12.14 -7.63 -0.58
N VAL A 41 -11.13 -6.81 -0.31
CA VAL A 41 -9.89 -6.71 -1.07
C VAL A 41 -8.71 -7.00 -0.15
N ALA A 42 -7.90 -7.99 -0.50
CA ALA A 42 -6.83 -8.49 0.36
C ALA A 42 -5.52 -8.67 -0.41
N GLY A 43 -4.41 -8.59 0.32
CA GLY A 43 -3.09 -8.74 -0.26
C GLY A 43 -1.99 -8.54 0.76
N TRP A 44 -0.80 -8.21 0.27
CA TRP A 44 0.36 -7.93 1.11
C TRP A 44 1.23 -6.83 0.51
N VAL A 45 1.99 -6.17 1.39
CA VAL A 45 2.98 -5.17 1.00
C VAL A 45 4.16 -5.17 1.96
N VAL A 46 5.36 -5.03 1.42
CA VAL A 46 6.63 -4.91 2.14
C VAL A 46 7.35 -3.67 1.65
N ASP A 47 7.91 -2.93 2.59
CA ASP A 47 8.92 -1.92 2.31
C ASP A 47 10.29 -2.61 2.16
N ASP A 48 10.82 -2.70 0.95
CA ASP A 48 12.12 -3.33 0.67
C ASP A 48 13.29 -2.52 1.28
N ALA A 49 13.10 -1.22 1.58
CA ALA A 49 14.10 -0.41 2.27
C ALA A 49 14.06 -0.64 3.79
N VAL A 50 12.88 -0.89 4.35
CA VAL A 50 12.69 -1.24 5.77
C VAL A 50 11.80 -2.49 5.93
N PRO A 51 12.32 -3.72 5.69
CA PRO A 51 11.49 -4.93 5.58
C PRO A 51 10.75 -5.40 6.84
N GLY A 52 10.88 -4.68 7.96
CA GLY A 52 10.10 -4.89 9.18
C GLY A 52 9.10 -3.77 9.48
N ALA A 53 9.05 -2.72 8.66
CA ALA A 53 8.09 -1.65 8.80
C ALA A 53 6.71 -2.09 8.32
N ARG A 54 5.68 -1.59 8.99
CA ARG A 54 4.29 -1.70 8.53
C ARG A 54 4.01 -0.57 7.55
N VAL A 55 3.38 -0.91 6.44
CA VAL A 55 3.14 0.02 5.35
C VAL A 55 1.67 0.44 5.38
N GLU A 56 1.41 1.74 5.37
CA GLU A 56 0.06 2.25 5.11
C GLU A 56 -0.29 2.02 3.63
N VAL A 57 -1.47 1.45 3.37
CA VAL A 57 -2.00 1.23 2.03
C VAL A 57 -3.36 1.91 1.87
N GLN A 58 -3.65 2.35 0.64
CA GLN A 58 -4.92 2.94 0.26
C GLN A 58 -5.56 2.13 -0.85
N LEU A 59 -6.83 1.79 -0.67
CA LEU A 59 -7.66 1.14 -1.68
C LEU A 59 -8.42 2.19 -2.48
N PHE A 60 -8.37 2.05 -3.80
CA PHE A 60 -9.24 2.76 -4.74
C PHE A 60 -10.04 1.75 -5.55
N ILE A 61 -11.33 2.02 -5.74
CA ILE A 61 -12.23 1.27 -6.61
C ILE A 61 -12.70 2.23 -7.70
N ASP A 62 -12.41 1.94 -8.97
CA ASP A 62 -12.74 2.82 -10.12
C ASP A 62 -12.35 4.30 -9.90
N ASN A 63 -11.14 4.52 -9.38
CA ASN A 63 -10.57 5.85 -9.06
C ASN A 63 -11.19 6.55 -7.84
N HIS A 64 -12.17 5.94 -7.17
CA HIS A 64 -12.73 6.45 -5.92
C HIS A 64 -11.99 5.86 -4.72
N PHE A 65 -11.59 6.71 -3.78
CA PHE A 65 -10.98 6.29 -2.53
C PHE A 65 -11.99 5.47 -1.72
N ALA A 66 -11.64 4.22 -1.39
CA ALA A 66 -12.47 3.32 -0.61
C ALA A 66 -12.01 3.19 0.85
N GLY A 67 -10.72 3.39 1.13
CA GLY A 67 -10.20 3.38 2.50
C GLY A 67 -8.67 3.39 2.59
N SER A 68 -8.16 3.64 3.79
CA SER A 68 -6.74 3.50 4.14
C SER A 68 -6.58 2.55 5.33
N ARG A 69 -5.51 1.75 5.34
CA ARG A 69 -5.19 0.83 6.44
C ARG A 69 -3.69 0.56 6.51
N THR A 70 -3.17 0.36 7.71
CA THR A 70 -1.81 -0.18 7.91
C THR A 70 -1.81 -1.68 7.66
N ALA A 71 -0.93 -2.17 6.79
CA ALA A 71 -0.73 -3.59 6.55
C ALA A 71 -0.07 -4.24 7.77
N HIS A 72 -0.84 -5.00 8.55
CA HIS A 72 -0.41 -5.67 9.78
C HIS A 72 -1.02 -7.07 9.95
N GLU A 73 -1.77 -7.55 8.96
CA GLU A 73 -2.36 -8.88 8.98
C GLU A 73 -1.30 -9.96 8.75
N ALA A 74 -1.50 -11.13 9.34
CA ALA A 74 -0.53 -12.22 9.25
C ALA A 74 -0.50 -12.88 7.86
N ARG A 75 0.70 -12.99 7.31
CA ARG A 75 1.09 -13.58 6.02
C ARG A 75 2.38 -14.38 6.18
N PRO A 76 2.34 -15.52 6.89
CA PRO A 76 3.51 -16.36 7.09
C PRO A 76 4.07 -16.92 5.77
N ASP A 77 3.24 -17.03 4.74
CA ASP A 77 3.64 -17.37 3.37
C ASP A 77 4.59 -16.33 2.76
N VAL A 78 4.36 -15.04 3.02
CA VAL A 78 5.21 -13.94 2.54
C VAL A 78 6.57 -13.97 3.24
N ALA A 79 6.57 -14.22 4.56
CA ALA A 79 7.79 -14.38 5.34
C ALA A 79 8.60 -15.63 4.91
N ALA A 80 7.93 -16.78 4.75
CA ALA A 80 8.55 -18.03 4.34
C ALA A 80 9.16 -17.96 2.93
N ALA A 81 8.58 -17.15 2.04
CA ALA A 81 9.13 -16.85 0.72
C ALA A 81 10.36 -15.90 0.76
N GLY A 82 10.80 -15.47 1.95
CA GLY A 82 11.94 -14.57 2.13
C GLY A 82 11.66 -13.13 1.68
N ARG A 83 10.39 -12.74 1.56
CA ARG A 83 10.01 -11.40 1.09
C ARG A 83 9.90 -10.38 2.22
N ALA A 84 9.71 -10.85 3.46
CA ALA A 84 9.55 -10.01 4.65
C ALA A 84 10.36 -10.58 5.82
N ARG A 85 10.66 -9.74 6.82
CA ARG A 85 11.35 -10.17 8.06
C ARG A 85 10.42 -10.90 9.04
N ASP A 86 9.13 -10.58 9.00
CA ASP A 86 8.09 -11.21 9.81
C ASP A 86 6.83 -11.45 8.98
N ALA A 87 5.78 -11.99 9.60
CA ALA A 87 4.54 -12.33 8.90
C ALA A 87 3.57 -11.14 8.74
N PHE A 88 3.74 -10.03 9.44
CA PHE A 88 2.67 -9.03 9.61
C PHE A 88 2.74 -7.95 8.51
N HIS A 89 2.49 -8.37 7.28
CA HIS A 89 2.59 -7.55 6.07
C HIS A 89 1.33 -7.62 5.19
N GLY A 90 0.28 -8.29 5.67
CA GLY A 90 -1.00 -8.40 4.99
C GLY A 90 -1.90 -7.19 5.22
N PHE A 91 -2.79 -6.95 4.28
CA PHE A 91 -3.90 -6.03 4.44
C PHE A 91 -5.21 -6.69 3.99
N ILE A 92 -6.31 -6.28 4.61
CA ILE A 92 -7.67 -6.65 4.23
C ILE A 92 -8.54 -5.38 4.34
N PHE A 93 -9.27 -5.07 3.29
CA PHE A 93 -10.30 -4.04 3.24
C PHE A 93 -11.66 -4.69 3.08
N ASP A 94 -12.66 -4.22 3.81
CA ASP A 94 -14.05 -4.53 3.49
C ASP A 94 -14.44 -3.74 2.23
N THR A 95 -14.99 -4.43 1.23
CA THR A 95 -15.48 -3.75 0.02
C THR A 95 -16.74 -2.96 0.40
N PRO A 96 -16.82 -1.65 0.09
CA PRO A 96 -18.03 -0.87 0.36
C PRO A 96 -19.21 -1.43 -0.44
N PRO A 97 -20.47 -1.20 -0.01
CA PRO A 97 -21.63 -1.54 -0.82
C PRO A 97 -21.55 -0.85 -2.20
N LEU A 98 -21.57 -1.64 -3.26
CA LEU A 98 -21.51 -1.18 -4.64
C LEU A 98 -22.75 -1.68 -5.40
N PRO A 99 -23.27 -0.92 -6.37
CA PRO A 99 -24.25 -1.43 -7.31
C PRO A 99 -23.76 -2.66 -8.07
N ARG A 100 -24.69 -3.36 -8.72
CA ARG A 100 -24.31 -4.42 -9.67
C ARG A 100 -23.46 -3.83 -10.79
N GLY A 101 -22.30 -4.43 -11.02
CA GLY A 101 -21.33 -3.89 -11.96
C GLY A 101 -20.00 -4.61 -11.91
N THR A 102 -19.09 -4.19 -12.78
CA THR A 102 -17.69 -4.62 -12.79
C THR A 102 -16.82 -3.44 -12.39
N TYR A 103 -15.90 -3.69 -11.47
CA TYR A 103 -15.09 -2.69 -10.81
C TYR A 103 -13.60 -3.06 -10.86
N GLU A 104 -12.72 -2.07 -10.84
CA GLU A 104 -11.28 -2.26 -10.73
C GLU A 104 -10.78 -1.80 -9.36
N ALA A 105 -10.20 -2.73 -8.59
CA ALA A 105 -9.50 -2.46 -7.34
C ALA A 105 -8.03 -2.16 -7.59
N ARG A 106 -7.56 -1.01 -7.10
CA ARG A 106 -6.15 -0.60 -7.10
C ARG A 106 -5.71 -0.28 -5.68
N VAL A 107 -4.59 -0.87 -5.26
CA VAL A 107 -4.00 -0.61 -3.96
C VAL A 107 -2.70 0.16 -4.13
N TYR A 108 -2.53 1.20 -3.33
CA TYR A 108 -1.34 2.03 -3.32
C TYR A 108 -0.69 2.00 -1.94
N ALA A 109 0.60 1.73 -1.89
CA ALA A 109 1.42 1.95 -0.71
C ALA A 109 1.72 3.43 -0.55
N VAL A 110 1.65 3.92 0.69
CA VAL A 110 1.85 5.32 1.05
C VAL A 110 3.26 5.50 1.59
N HIS A 111 4.06 6.30 0.89
CA HIS A 111 5.37 6.75 1.36
C HIS A 111 5.27 8.17 1.92
N ALA A 112 5.59 8.33 3.21
CA ALA A 112 5.77 9.66 3.80
C ALA A 112 7.20 10.15 3.49
N ALA A 113 7.37 10.92 2.42
CA ALA A 113 8.68 11.47 2.07
C ALA A 113 8.96 12.78 2.84
N GLY A 114 9.93 12.75 3.76
CA GLY A 114 10.57 13.94 4.32
C GLY A 114 9.91 14.56 5.57
N SER A 115 10.64 15.49 6.20
CA SER A 115 10.30 16.15 7.48
C SER A 115 9.19 17.22 7.37
N GLY A 116 8.32 17.13 6.37
CA GLY A 116 7.19 18.04 6.18
C GLY A 116 5.94 17.24 5.87
N GLU A 117 4.89 17.43 6.66
CA GLU A 117 3.67 16.61 6.71
C GLU A 117 2.85 16.49 5.40
N GLN A 118 3.28 17.09 4.28
CA GLN A 118 2.41 17.30 3.12
C GLN A 118 2.71 16.50 1.85
N ARG A 119 3.86 15.82 1.71
CA ARG A 119 4.14 15.04 0.49
C ARG A 119 4.09 13.53 0.77
N ARG A 120 2.89 12.97 0.59
CA ARG A 120 2.68 11.52 0.54
C ARG A 120 2.76 11.07 -0.92
N ALA A 121 3.76 10.25 -1.23
CA ALA A 121 3.84 9.60 -2.53
C ALA A 121 3.05 8.29 -2.49
N LEU A 122 2.34 8.00 -3.58
CA LEU A 122 1.59 6.75 -3.74
C LEU A 122 2.29 5.88 -4.77
N GLN A 123 2.64 4.67 -4.38
CA GLN A 123 3.15 3.64 -5.29
C GLN A 123 2.09 2.55 -5.44
N MET A 124 1.64 2.27 -6.65
CA MET A 124 0.75 1.13 -6.89
C MET A 124 1.50 -0.17 -6.58
N ILE A 125 0.85 -1.07 -5.83
CA ILE A 125 1.39 -2.40 -5.56
C ILE A 125 0.74 -3.42 -6.50
N GLY A 126 1.54 -4.36 -7.00
CA GLY A 126 1.07 -5.42 -7.90
C GLY A 126 0.41 -4.87 -9.17
N SER A 127 -0.67 -5.53 -9.58
CA SER A 127 -1.53 -5.10 -10.68
C SER A 127 -2.96 -4.87 -10.18
N PRO A 128 -3.76 -4.02 -10.86
CA PRO A 128 -5.17 -3.89 -10.55
C PRO A 128 -5.91 -5.23 -10.66
N LEU A 129 -6.90 -5.44 -9.81
CA LEU A 129 -7.76 -6.62 -9.86
C LEU A 129 -9.19 -6.21 -10.21
N THR A 130 -9.77 -6.85 -11.23
CA THR A 130 -11.17 -6.64 -11.62
C THR A 130 -12.07 -7.61 -10.86
N PHE A 131 -13.21 -7.12 -10.36
CA PHE A 131 -14.21 -7.96 -9.71
C PHE A 131 -15.63 -7.53 -10.10
N THR A 132 -16.59 -8.45 -9.94
CA THR A 132 -17.99 -8.23 -10.28
C THR A 132 -18.84 -8.30 -9.01
N VAL A 133 -19.78 -7.37 -8.89
CA VAL A 133 -20.79 -7.35 -7.84
C VAL A 133 -22.10 -7.87 -8.42
N GLU A 134 -22.59 -8.98 -7.87
CA GLU A 134 -23.80 -9.64 -8.36
C GLU A 134 -24.98 -9.42 -7.42
N ARG A 135 -24.77 -9.03 -6.17
CA ARG A 135 -25.87 -8.75 -5.23
C ARG A 135 -26.30 -7.28 -5.30
N GLU A 136 -27.62 -7.02 -5.24
CA GLU A 136 -28.10 -5.66 -5.03
C GLU A 136 -27.60 -5.14 -3.67
N PRO A 137 -27.26 -3.84 -3.54
CA PRO A 137 -26.88 -3.27 -2.27
C PRO A 137 -27.98 -3.57 -1.25
N VAL A 138 -27.62 -4.10 -0.08
CA VAL A 138 -28.58 -4.24 1.01
C VAL A 138 -28.94 -2.84 1.48
N GLU A 139 -30.02 -2.28 0.94
CA GLU A 139 -30.62 -1.04 1.42
C GLU A 139 -31.03 -1.30 2.87
N LYS A 140 -30.38 -0.62 3.82
CA LYS A 140 -30.76 -0.71 5.24
C LYS A 140 -32.19 -0.16 5.34
N SER A 141 -33.17 -1.05 5.46
CA SER A 141 -34.59 -0.69 5.57
C SER A 141 -34.79 0.30 6.73
N ALA A 142 -35.01 1.57 6.40
CA ALA A 142 -35.35 2.61 7.37
C ALA A 142 -36.82 2.51 7.83
N ASP A 143 -37.61 1.58 7.28
CA ASP A 143 -39.07 1.59 7.36
C ASP A 143 -39.70 0.68 8.43
N VAL A 144 -38.93 0.10 9.36
CA VAL A 144 -39.48 -0.85 10.35
C VAL A 144 -39.85 -0.19 11.70
N TRP A 145 -39.70 1.13 11.86
CA TRP A 145 -39.83 1.80 13.16
C TRP A 145 -41.16 2.52 13.48
N TRP A 146 -42.18 2.49 12.61
CA TRP A 146 -43.41 3.31 12.84
C TRP A 146 -44.70 2.57 13.20
N HIS A 147 -44.67 1.25 13.42
CA HIS A 147 -45.87 0.52 13.85
C HIS A 147 -45.57 -0.49 14.97
N ARG A 148 -45.44 -0.01 16.20
CA ARG A 148 -45.79 -0.80 17.38
C ARG A 148 -46.14 0.08 18.57
#